data_AF-A0A918J5V2-F1
#
_entry.id   AF-A0A918J5V2-F1
#
_cell.length_a   1.000
_cell.length_b   1.000
_cell.length_c   1.000
_cell.angle_alpha   90.00
_cell.angle_beta   90.00
_cell.angle_gamma   90.00
#
_symmetry.space_group_name_H-M   'P 1'
#
loop_
_entity.id
_entity.type
_entity.pdbx_description
1 polymer ?
#
loop_
_entity_poly.entity_id
_entity_poly.type
_entity_poly.pdbx_seq_one_letter_code
_entity_poly.pdbx_strand_id
1 'polypeptide(L)'
;MTILCVRFQLPPMYEAALPGLLGLLEEFTPVVEALPPDGALADLRGAERYFGRSAVELASVIRVRALARYGVDCVIGAGPGPMLARVALRDARPGVTCAVPGQPDAVAKFLAGRPVSALPGIGAATARTLREYGLDTLGLVAAAPLSTLQRLIGAKAGRELREKAGGTDRGRVVPNAVSRSLVAERPFGIDELNADRHRGALLSAAEEIGARLRAVEKVCRTLTLTVRYADRSSTARSRTLKEPTAHSPALTGTAYGMYEALGLQRARVRALALRAEGLAPAGQASHQLTFDPADEKVRRIEEVADRARAKFGPRAVMPGALAVADGLSWPTAA
;
A
#
# COMPACT_ATOMS: atom_id res chain seq x y z
N MET A 1 -7.92 22.22 5.40
CA MET A 1 -6.93 21.12 5.50
C MET A 1 -6.91 20.45 4.15
N THR A 2 -5.85 20.57 3.37
CA THR A 2 -5.85 20.04 2.00
C THR A 2 -5.25 18.64 2.00
N ILE A 3 -6.04 17.66 1.60
CA ILE A 3 -5.62 16.26 1.52
C ILE A 3 -5.58 15.86 0.05
N LEU A 4 -4.52 15.17 -0.34
CA LEU A 4 -4.46 14.48 -1.62
C LEU A 4 -4.92 13.03 -1.43
N CYS A 5 -5.75 12.56 -2.36
CA CYS A 5 -5.96 11.15 -2.61
C CYS A 5 -5.27 10.82 -3.92
N VAL A 6 -4.27 9.96 -3.85
CA VAL A 6 -3.44 9.55 -4.99
C VAL A 6 -3.80 8.11 -5.33
N ARG A 7 -4.00 7.83 -6.61
CA ARG A 7 -4.10 6.47 -7.14
C ARG A 7 -3.06 6.27 -8.23
N PHE A 8 -2.12 5.39 -7.95
CA PHE A 8 -1.04 5.01 -8.84
C PHE A 8 -1.57 4.03 -9.89
N GLN A 9 -1.20 4.23 -11.15
CA GLN A 9 -1.56 3.33 -12.24
C GLN A 9 -0.55 2.20 -12.30
N LEU A 10 -0.61 1.33 -11.29
CA LEU A 10 0.27 0.16 -11.21
C LEU A 10 -0.16 -0.91 -12.22
N PRO A 11 0.76 -1.47 -13.01
CA PRO A 11 0.51 -2.73 -13.68
C PRO A 11 0.09 -3.81 -12.64
N PRO A 12 -0.68 -4.84 -13.02
CA PRO A 12 -1.15 -5.88 -12.08
C PRO A 12 -0.05 -6.64 -11.32
N MET A 13 1.22 -6.44 -11.67
CA MET A 13 2.38 -7.19 -11.17
C MET A 13 3.36 -6.29 -10.40
N TYR A 14 2.88 -5.16 -9.84
CA TYR A 14 3.73 -4.11 -9.27
C TYR A 14 3.29 -3.70 -7.84
N GLU A 15 2.89 -4.66 -7.00
CA GLU A 15 2.69 -4.36 -5.56
C GLU A 15 4.01 -3.93 -4.90
N ALA A 16 5.15 -4.38 -5.44
CA ALA A 16 6.47 -3.99 -4.96
C ALA A 16 6.80 -2.50 -5.12
N ALA A 17 6.14 -1.78 -6.03
CA ALA A 17 6.39 -0.36 -6.24
C ALA A 17 5.62 0.54 -5.26
N LEU A 18 4.53 0.04 -4.66
CA LEU A 18 3.69 0.84 -3.77
C LEU A 18 4.50 1.43 -2.59
N PRO A 19 5.36 0.68 -1.87
CA PRO A 19 6.20 1.26 -0.83
C PRO A 19 7.13 2.39 -1.30
N GLY A 20 7.75 2.25 -2.47
CA GLY A 20 8.60 3.30 -3.04
C GLY A 20 7.82 4.56 -3.40
N LEU A 21 6.61 4.38 -3.93
CA LEU A 21 5.68 5.47 -4.25
C LEU A 21 5.11 6.14 -2.99
N LEU A 22 4.88 5.37 -1.92
CA LEU A 22 4.49 5.91 -0.62
C LEU A 22 5.66 6.70 0.00
N GLY A 23 6.89 6.19 -0.09
CA GLY A 23 8.10 6.91 0.31
C GLY A 23 8.27 8.24 -0.44
N LEU A 24 7.92 8.29 -1.73
CA LEU A 24 7.88 9.54 -2.49
C LEU A 24 6.88 10.56 -1.90
N LEU A 25 5.71 10.12 -1.42
CA LEU A 25 4.74 10.99 -0.75
C LEU A 25 5.27 11.45 0.62
N GLU A 26 5.99 10.57 1.33
CA GLU A 26 6.61 10.86 2.63
C GLU A 26 7.71 11.95 2.53
N GLU A 27 8.31 12.17 1.35
CA GLU A 27 9.20 13.32 1.10
C GLU A 27 8.50 14.68 1.19
N PHE A 28 7.17 14.72 0.98
CA PHE A 28 6.38 15.96 1.03
C PHE A 28 5.66 16.13 2.36
N THR A 29 5.19 15.04 2.96
CA THR A 29 4.48 15.09 4.24
C THR A 29 4.68 13.80 5.02
N PRO A 30 4.93 13.86 6.34
CA PRO A 30 5.02 12.66 7.18
C PRO A 30 3.66 11.99 7.44
N VAL A 31 2.55 12.61 7.02
CA VAL A 31 1.19 12.14 7.27
C VAL A 31 0.63 11.48 6.01
N VAL A 32 1.02 10.23 5.78
CA VAL A 32 0.61 9.40 4.63
C VAL A 32 -0.08 8.12 5.09
N GLU A 33 -1.30 7.88 4.62
CA GLU A 33 -2.04 6.64 4.83
C GLU A 33 -2.04 5.84 3.52
N ALA A 34 -1.45 4.65 3.53
CA ALA A 34 -1.49 3.79 2.36
C ALA A 34 -2.89 3.17 2.17
N LEU A 35 -3.34 3.09 0.93
CA LEU A 35 -4.59 2.48 0.53
C LEU A 35 -4.32 1.39 -0.53
N PRO A 36 -3.93 0.18 -0.11
CA PRO A 36 -3.75 -0.93 -1.05
C PRO A 36 -4.98 -1.15 -1.93
N PRO A 37 -4.80 -1.61 -3.18
CA PRO A 37 -3.53 -2.08 -3.75
C PRO A 37 -2.65 -0.97 -4.36
N ASP A 38 -3.21 0.20 -4.66
CA ASP A 38 -2.60 1.17 -5.57
C ASP A 38 -2.76 2.64 -5.15
N GLY A 39 -3.24 2.91 -3.94
CA GLY A 39 -3.59 4.26 -3.52
C GLY A 39 -2.93 4.75 -2.24
N ALA A 40 -3.11 6.04 -1.96
CA ALA A 40 -2.69 6.68 -0.72
C ALA A 40 -3.53 7.93 -0.43
N LEU A 41 -3.58 8.33 0.84
CA LEU A 41 -3.94 9.67 1.28
C LEU A 41 -2.72 10.37 1.85
N ALA A 42 -2.56 11.66 1.55
CA ALA A 42 -1.49 12.49 2.09
C ALA A 42 -2.06 13.83 2.58
N ASP A 43 -1.77 14.21 3.83
CA ASP A 43 -2.15 15.51 4.38
C ASP A 43 -1.09 16.56 4.04
N LEU A 44 -1.43 17.54 3.20
CA LEU A 44 -0.51 18.57 2.74
C LEU A 44 -0.53 19.85 3.58
N ARG A 45 -1.27 19.90 4.70
CA ARG A 45 -1.39 21.13 5.51
C ARG A 45 -0.03 21.74 5.89
N GLY A 46 0.94 20.92 6.26
CA GLY A 46 2.31 21.37 6.53
C GLY A 46 3.13 21.64 5.26
N ALA A 47 2.93 20.79 4.24
CA ALA A 47 3.66 20.84 2.98
C ALA A 47 3.38 22.12 2.18
N GLU A 48 2.12 22.54 2.04
CA GLU A 48 1.75 23.76 1.31
C GLU A 48 2.48 24.99 1.89
N ARG A 49 2.56 25.08 3.22
CA ARG A 49 3.27 26.16 3.92
C ARG A 49 4.79 26.06 3.76
N TYR A 50 5.35 24.87 3.86
CA TYR A 50 6.80 24.65 3.76
C TYR A 50 7.33 24.91 2.35
N PHE A 51 6.65 24.40 1.33
CA PHE A 51 7.07 24.53 -0.07
C PHE A 51 6.60 25.84 -0.72
N GLY A 52 5.66 26.58 -0.10
CA GLY A 52 5.08 27.79 -0.67
C GLY A 52 4.34 27.55 -1.99
N ARG A 53 3.70 26.37 -2.11
CA ARG A 53 3.00 25.92 -3.33
C ARG A 53 1.61 25.42 -2.98
N SER A 54 0.68 25.58 -3.90
CA SER A 54 -0.68 25.03 -3.80
C SER A 54 -0.66 23.50 -3.88
N ALA A 55 -1.68 22.85 -3.33
CA ALA A 55 -1.85 21.40 -3.46
C ALA A 55 -1.88 20.89 -4.91
N VAL A 56 -2.37 21.69 -5.87
CA VAL A 56 -2.40 21.31 -7.30
C VAL A 56 -0.99 21.32 -7.90
N GLU A 57 -0.16 22.30 -7.53
CA GLU A 57 1.24 22.34 -7.95
C GLU A 57 2.04 21.20 -7.31
N LEU A 58 1.83 20.94 -6.02
CA LEU A 58 2.47 19.81 -5.33
C LEU A 58 2.03 18.47 -5.93
N ALA A 59 0.75 18.28 -6.24
CA ALA A 59 0.24 17.10 -6.94
C ALA A 59 0.94 16.91 -8.30
N SER A 60 1.15 18.00 -9.05
CA SER A 60 1.85 17.96 -10.34
C SER A 60 3.32 17.52 -10.17
N VAL A 61 4.02 18.03 -9.14
CA VAL A 61 5.39 17.62 -8.81
C VAL A 61 5.44 16.14 -8.41
N ILE A 62 4.52 15.69 -7.56
CA ILE A 62 4.42 14.29 -7.13
C ILE A 62 4.25 13.37 -8.35
N ARG A 63 3.33 13.71 -9.27
CA ARG A 63 3.12 12.94 -10.50
C ARG A 63 4.38 12.87 -11.36
N VAL A 64 5.03 14.01 -11.61
CA VAL A 64 6.26 14.06 -12.41
C VAL A 64 7.36 13.21 -11.78
N ARG A 65 7.53 13.26 -10.45
CA ARG A 65 8.51 12.42 -9.76
C ARG A 65 8.15 10.93 -9.80
N ALA A 66 6.87 10.58 -9.67
CA ALA A 66 6.41 9.20 -9.78
C ALA A 66 6.72 8.62 -11.17
N LEU A 67 6.41 9.39 -12.22
CA LEU A 67 6.74 9.03 -13.61
C LEU A 67 8.26 8.92 -13.82
N ALA A 68 9.03 9.91 -13.39
CA ALA A 68 10.47 9.97 -13.66
C ALA A 68 11.27 8.90 -12.90
N ARG A 69 10.92 8.61 -11.64
CA ARG A 69 11.67 7.68 -10.78
C ARG A 69 11.18 6.24 -10.88
N TYR A 70 9.88 6.05 -11.09
CA TYR A 70 9.25 4.72 -11.03
C TYR A 70 8.56 4.30 -12.33
N GLY A 71 8.45 5.18 -13.32
CA GLY A 71 7.72 4.89 -14.56
C GLY A 71 6.21 4.74 -14.34
N VAL A 72 5.67 5.24 -13.23
CA VAL A 72 4.27 5.07 -12.82
C VAL A 72 3.54 6.40 -12.91
N ASP A 73 2.49 6.46 -13.73
CA ASP A 73 1.57 7.61 -13.73
C ASP A 73 0.59 7.52 -12.55
N CYS A 74 -0.01 8.64 -12.17
CA CYS A 74 -1.00 8.69 -11.12
C CYS A 74 -2.14 9.65 -11.42
N VAL A 75 -3.29 9.33 -10.82
CA VAL A 75 -4.47 10.18 -10.81
C VAL A 75 -4.59 10.76 -9.40
N ILE A 76 -4.80 12.07 -9.29
CA ILE A 76 -4.79 12.77 -8.00
C ILE A 76 -6.07 13.58 -7.84
N GLY A 77 -6.79 13.34 -6.75
CA GLY A 77 -7.87 14.19 -6.25
C GLY A 77 -7.40 14.98 -5.03
N ALA A 78 -7.83 16.23 -4.90
CA ALA A 78 -7.52 17.09 -3.76
C ALA A 78 -8.81 17.64 -3.15
N GLY A 79 -8.89 17.76 -1.82
CA GLY A 79 -10.05 18.35 -1.17
C GLY A 79 -9.90 18.56 0.33
N PRO A 80 -10.88 19.23 0.96
CA PRO A 80 -10.87 19.51 2.39
C PRO A 80 -11.36 18.29 3.18
N GLY A 81 -10.49 17.28 3.35
CA GLY A 81 -10.82 16.03 4.04
C GLY A 81 -10.56 14.79 3.18
N PRO A 82 -10.32 13.60 3.79
CA PRO A 82 -10.15 12.35 3.06
C PRO A 82 -11.32 12.01 2.13
N MET A 83 -12.56 12.26 2.57
CA MET A 83 -13.76 12.00 1.79
C MET A 83 -13.75 12.80 0.49
N LEU A 84 -13.57 14.12 0.58
CA LEU A 84 -13.66 15.00 -0.58
C LEU A 84 -12.51 14.76 -1.55
N ALA A 85 -11.30 14.49 -1.05
CA ALA A 85 -10.18 14.09 -1.89
C ALA A 85 -10.48 12.80 -2.68
N ARG A 86 -11.12 11.80 -2.06
CA ARG A 86 -11.54 10.54 -2.74
C ARG A 86 -12.67 10.76 -3.74
N VAL A 87 -13.62 11.65 -3.45
CA VAL A 87 -14.68 12.00 -4.39
C VAL A 87 -14.09 12.76 -5.59
N ALA A 88 -13.18 13.71 -5.36
CA ALA A 88 -12.46 14.45 -6.40
C ALA A 88 -11.63 13.52 -7.30
N LEU A 89 -11.00 12.50 -6.72
CA LEU A 89 -10.22 11.51 -7.46
C LEU A 89 -11.03 10.83 -8.58
N ARG A 90 -12.35 10.69 -8.42
CA ARG A 90 -13.21 10.07 -9.45
C ARG A 90 -13.31 10.89 -10.73
N ASP A 91 -13.12 12.20 -10.64
CA ASP A 91 -13.19 13.11 -11.78
C ASP A 91 -11.80 13.51 -12.28
N ALA A 92 -10.76 13.19 -11.50
CA ALA A 92 -9.38 13.42 -11.88
C ALA A 92 -8.97 12.49 -13.03
N ARG A 93 -8.01 12.96 -13.83
CA ARG A 93 -7.36 12.17 -14.89
C ARG A 93 -5.85 12.26 -14.74
N PRO A 94 -5.08 11.34 -15.35
CA PRO A 94 -3.63 11.50 -15.42
C PRO A 94 -3.27 12.88 -15.98
N GLY A 95 -2.43 13.62 -15.25
CA GLY A 95 -2.02 14.99 -15.61
C GLY A 95 -3.02 16.10 -15.26
N VAL A 96 -4.24 15.78 -14.84
CA VAL A 96 -5.26 16.76 -14.45
C VAL A 96 -5.78 16.45 -13.04
N THR A 97 -5.23 17.16 -12.06
CA THR A 97 -5.67 17.08 -10.65
C THR A 97 -7.04 17.72 -10.49
N CYS A 98 -8.02 16.97 -9.98
CA CYS A 98 -9.30 17.54 -9.58
C CYS A 98 -9.20 18.06 -8.14
N ALA A 99 -9.36 19.35 -7.92
CA ALA A 99 -9.28 19.97 -6.60
C ALA A 99 -10.60 20.61 -6.18
N VAL A 100 -11.09 20.23 -5.00
CA VAL A 100 -12.28 20.82 -4.39
C VAL A 100 -11.84 21.93 -3.43
N PRO A 101 -12.31 23.18 -3.63
CA PRO A 101 -12.00 24.27 -2.73
C PRO A 101 -12.55 24.04 -1.31
N GLY A 102 -11.93 24.68 -0.31
CA GLY A 102 -12.30 24.56 1.10
C GLY A 102 -13.56 25.31 1.51
N GLN A 103 -14.11 26.18 0.66
CA GLN A 103 -15.28 26.99 1.00
C GLN A 103 -16.54 26.12 1.07
N PRO A 104 -17.37 26.25 2.14
CA PRO A 104 -18.59 25.44 2.30
C PRO A 104 -19.51 25.45 1.08
N ASP A 105 -19.73 26.61 0.46
CA ASP A 105 -20.60 26.74 -0.72
C ASP A 105 -20.04 26.01 -1.95
N ALA A 106 -18.72 26.05 -2.13
CA ALA A 106 -18.04 25.34 -3.21
C ALA A 106 -18.12 23.82 -3.01
N VAL A 107 -17.96 23.35 -1.77
CA VAL A 107 -18.12 21.94 -1.41
C VAL A 107 -19.55 21.47 -1.63
N ALA A 108 -20.54 22.23 -1.15
CA ALA A 108 -21.95 21.92 -1.33
C ALA A 108 -22.31 21.83 -2.82
N LYS A 109 -21.87 22.82 -3.63
CA LYS A 109 -22.08 22.82 -5.08
C LYS A 109 -21.41 21.63 -5.77
N PHE A 110 -20.19 21.27 -5.36
CA PHE A 110 -19.45 20.14 -5.91
C PHE A 110 -20.12 18.79 -5.60
N LEU A 111 -20.75 18.65 -4.42
CA LEU A 111 -21.42 17.42 -4.00
C LEU A 111 -22.85 17.32 -4.54
N ALA A 112 -23.60 18.42 -4.65
CA ALA A 112 -25.05 18.42 -4.86
C ALA A 112 -25.53 17.51 -5.99
N GLY A 113 -24.87 17.53 -7.15
CA GLY A 113 -25.24 16.73 -8.33
C GLY A 113 -24.70 15.30 -8.35
N ARG A 114 -23.90 14.90 -7.35
CA ARG A 114 -23.25 13.58 -7.35
C ARG A 114 -24.19 12.50 -6.83
N PRO A 115 -24.09 11.26 -7.35
CA PRO A 115 -24.86 10.15 -6.82
C PRO A 115 -24.42 9.80 -5.41
N VAL A 116 -25.33 9.24 -4.60
CA VAL A 116 -25.02 8.77 -3.24
C VAL A 116 -23.88 7.73 -3.19
N SER A 117 -23.72 6.94 -4.25
CA SER A 117 -22.64 5.96 -4.41
C SER A 117 -21.25 6.58 -4.64
N ALA A 118 -21.16 7.90 -4.81
CA ALA A 118 -19.89 8.60 -4.87
C ALA A 118 -19.20 8.66 -3.50
N LEU A 119 -19.96 8.62 -2.40
CA LEU A 119 -19.42 8.71 -1.06
C LEU A 119 -18.68 7.43 -0.64
N PRO A 120 -17.45 7.54 -0.11
CA PRO A 120 -16.78 6.44 0.56
C PRO A 120 -17.60 5.89 1.74
N GLY A 121 -17.79 4.58 1.77
CA GLY A 121 -18.55 3.88 2.81
C GLY A 121 -20.02 3.63 2.48
N ILE A 122 -20.53 4.12 1.35
CA ILE A 122 -21.88 3.79 0.88
C ILE A 122 -21.80 2.61 -0.09
N GLY A 123 -22.26 1.45 0.37
CA GLY A 123 -22.34 0.23 -0.44
C GLY A 123 -23.50 0.25 -1.43
N ALA A 124 -23.49 -0.71 -2.37
CA ALA A 124 -24.51 -0.82 -3.41
C ALA A 124 -25.94 -1.01 -2.84
N ALA A 125 -26.08 -1.76 -1.74
CA ALA A 125 -27.37 -1.98 -1.06
C ALA A 125 -27.91 -0.68 -0.46
N THR A 126 -27.11 0.02 0.34
CA THR A 126 -27.50 1.32 0.92
C THR A 126 -27.83 2.35 -0.16
N ALA A 127 -27.02 2.43 -1.21
CA ALA A 127 -27.31 3.29 -2.35
C ALA A 127 -28.63 2.92 -3.04
N ARG A 128 -28.91 1.62 -3.24
CA ARG A 128 -30.19 1.16 -3.79
C ARG A 128 -31.37 1.56 -2.91
N THR A 129 -31.30 1.33 -1.60
CA THR A 129 -32.35 1.74 -0.67
C THR A 129 -32.61 3.25 -0.75
N LEU A 130 -31.57 4.09 -0.71
CA LEU A 130 -31.76 5.54 -0.81
C LEU A 130 -32.44 5.96 -2.12
N ARG A 131 -32.05 5.34 -3.24
CA ARG A 131 -32.66 5.59 -4.56
C ARG A 131 -34.14 5.18 -4.64
N GLU A 132 -34.51 4.08 -4.00
CA GLU A 132 -35.92 3.64 -3.91
C GLU A 132 -36.83 4.67 -3.20
N TYR A 133 -36.24 5.55 -2.37
CA TYR A 133 -36.92 6.67 -1.71
C TYR A 133 -36.65 8.03 -2.39
N GLY A 134 -36.14 8.05 -3.63
CA GLY A 134 -35.88 9.27 -4.41
C GLY A 134 -34.68 10.08 -3.92
N LEU A 135 -33.82 9.50 -3.08
CA LEU A 135 -32.60 10.14 -2.58
C LEU A 135 -31.39 9.72 -3.43
N ASP A 136 -31.44 10.04 -4.72
CA ASP A 136 -30.43 9.61 -5.68
C ASP A 136 -29.11 10.40 -5.59
N THR A 137 -29.21 11.67 -5.18
CA THR A 137 -28.09 12.62 -5.17
C THR A 137 -27.74 13.09 -3.76
N LEU A 138 -26.49 13.52 -3.58
CA LEU A 138 -26.02 14.05 -2.30
C LEU A 138 -26.71 15.36 -1.92
N GLY A 139 -27.12 16.19 -2.89
CA GLY A 139 -27.91 17.38 -2.61
C GLY A 139 -29.26 17.04 -1.97
N LEU A 140 -29.96 16.03 -2.49
CA LEU A 140 -31.22 15.55 -1.95
C LEU A 140 -31.05 14.95 -0.55
N VAL A 141 -29.99 14.15 -0.35
CA VAL A 141 -29.66 13.57 0.97
C VAL A 141 -29.32 14.66 2.00
N ALA A 142 -28.56 15.69 1.61
CA ALA A 142 -28.20 16.79 2.51
C ALA A 142 -29.44 17.59 2.95
N ALA A 143 -30.41 17.76 2.04
CA ALA A 143 -31.69 18.43 2.30
C ALA A 143 -32.70 17.56 3.07
N ALA A 144 -32.54 16.23 3.06
CA ALA A 144 -33.48 15.32 3.70
C ALA A 144 -33.50 15.47 5.24
N PRO A 145 -34.67 15.30 5.88
CA PRO A 145 -34.76 15.24 7.33
C PRO A 145 -33.89 14.10 7.90
N LEU A 146 -33.13 14.39 8.96
CA LEU A 146 -32.26 13.39 9.59
C LEU A 146 -33.05 12.16 10.07
N SER A 147 -34.26 12.35 10.61
CA SER A 147 -35.13 11.26 11.05
C SER A 147 -35.48 10.28 9.93
N THR A 148 -35.69 10.78 8.71
CA THR A 148 -35.93 9.94 7.52
C THR A 148 -34.71 9.09 7.21
N LEU A 149 -33.52 9.69 7.13
CA LEU A 149 -32.28 8.96 6.85
C LEU A 149 -32.00 7.90 7.92
N GLN A 150 -32.24 8.24 9.19
CA GLN A 150 -32.04 7.30 10.30
C GLN A 150 -33.03 6.13 10.28
N ARG A 151 -34.27 6.34 9.84
CA ARG A 151 -35.24 5.25 9.64
C ARG A 151 -34.85 4.33 8.49
N LEU A 152 -34.27 4.87 7.42
CA LEU A 152 -33.91 4.09 6.23
C LEU A 152 -32.67 3.21 6.44
N ILE A 153 -31.62 3.75 7.07
CA ILE A 153 -30.31 3.09 7.10
C ILE A 153 -29.70 2.99 8.51
N GLY A 154 -30.46 3.37 9.55
CA GLY A 154 -30.06 3.31 10.95
C GLY A 154 -29.55 4.64 11.52
N ALA A 155 -29.63 4.79 12.84
CA ALA A 155 -29.39 6.05 13.55
C ALA A 155 -27.99 6.65 13.33
N LYS A 156 -26.95 5.80 13.39
CA LYS A 156 -25.54 6.21 13.20
C LYS A 156 -25.24 6.49 11.73
N ALA A 157 -25.56 5.55 10.84
CA ALA A 157 -25.28 5.67 9.42
C ALA A 157 -26.05 6.82 8.76
N GLY A 158 -27.31 7.06 9.14
CA GLY A 158 -28.10 8.19 8.67
C GLY A 158 -27.50 9.55 9.06
N ARG A 159 -26.95 9.66 10.27
CA ARG A 159 -26.25 10.87 10.73
C ARG A 159 -24.97 11.11 9.95
N GLU A 160 -24.13 10.09 9.84
CA GLU A 160 -22.86 10.17 9.10
C GLU A 160 -23.10 10.47 7.61
N LEU A 161 -24.12 9.85 7.00
CA LEU A 161 -24.49 10.10 5.62
C LEU A 161 -24.89 11.56 5.40
N ARG A 162 -25.73 12.13 6.26
CA ARG A 162 -26.18 13.53 6.15
C ARG A 162 -25.01 14.51 6.30
N GLU A 163 -24.15 14.28 7.29
CA GLU A 163 -22.95 15.09 7.50
C GLU A 163 -22.03 15.06 6.28
N LYS A 164 -21.74 13.86 5.75
CA LYS A 164 -20.92 13.68 4.54
C LYS A 164 -21.56 14.30 3.31
N ALA A 165 -22.86 14.13 3.11
CA ALA A 165 -23.58 14.73 1.99
C ALA A 165 -23.55 16.27 2.03
N GLY A 166 -23.55 16.85 3.24
CA GLY A 166 -23.34 18.28 3.48
C GLY A 166 -21.87 18.73 3.47
N GLY A 167 -20.93 17.87 3.08
CA GLY A 167 -19.50 18.21 2.99
C GLY A 167 -18.72 18.18 4.30
N THR A 168 -19.33 17.74 5.40
CA THR A 168 -18.66 17.63 6.69
C THR A 168 -18.01 16.26 6.80
N ASP A 169 -16.67 16.22 6.74
CA ASP A 169 -15.87 15.02 6.95
C ASP A 169 -15.08 15.12 8.25
N ARG A 170 -15.32 14.17 9.17
CA ARG A 170 -14.57 14.02 10.42
C ARG A 170 -13.36 13.09 10.28
N GLY A 171 -13.18 12.48 9.11
CA GLY A 171 -12.05 11.62 8.80
C GLY A 171 -10.74 12.39 8.87
N ARG A 172 -9.70 11.71 9.34
CA ARG A 172 -8.31 12.19 9.30
C ARG A 172 -7.46 11.15 8.60
N VAL A 173 -6.39 11.59 7.94
CA VAL A 173 -5.37 10.69 7.41
C VAL A 173 -4.65 10.06 8.60
N VAL A 174 -4.65 8.73 8.67
CA VAL A 174 -3.98 7.99 9.75
C VAL A 174 -2.81 7.22 9.15
N PRO A 175 -1.56 7.63 9.43
CA PRO A 175 -0.40 6.88 8.95
C PRO A 175 -0.45 5.42 9.41
N ASN A 176 -0.23 4.49 8.49
CA ASN A 176 -0.39 3.06 8.73
C ASN A 176 0.90 2.28 8.43
N ALA A 177 0.94 1.01 8.84
CA ALA A 177 2.14 0.18 8.71
C ALA A 177 2.56 -0.05 7.25
N VAL A 178 1.60 0.00 6.31
CA VAL A 178 1.86 -0.22 4.89
C VAL A 178 2.67 0.94 4.28
N SER A 179 2.46 2.18 4.71
CA SER A 179 3.34 3.31 4.30
C SER A 179 4.79 3.10 4.71
N ARG A 180 5.00 2.28 5.75
CA ARG A 180 6.30 1.90 6.28
C ARG A 180 6.59 0.41 6.07
N SER A 181 6.19 -0.17 4.95
CA SER A 181 6.45 -1.59 4.64
C SER A 181 7.57 -1.74 3.60
N LEU A 182 8.18 -2.93 3.52
CA LEU A 182 9.06 -3.29 2.42
C LEU A 182 8.45 -4.47 1.67
N VAL A 183 8.41 -4.40 0.34
CA VAL A 183 7.85 -5.46 -0.51
C VAL A 183 8.92 -5.94 -1.48
N ALA A 184 9.01 -7.25 -1.67
CA ALA A 184 9.76 -7.88 -2.75
C ALA A 184 8.83 -8.82 -3.51
N GLU A 185 8.68 -8.59 -4.81
CA GLU A 185 7.87 -9.40 -5.71
C GLU A 185 8.75 -10.16 -6.69
N ARG A 186 8.31 -11.37 -7.05
CA ARG A 186 8.94 -12.29 -7.99
C ARG A 186 7.89 -12.74 -9.00
N PRO A 187 7.76 -12.03 -10.13
CA PRO A 187 6.94 -12.48 -11.23
C PRO A 187 7.62 -13.64 -11.96
N PHE A 188 6.81 -14.55 -12.50
CA PHE A 188 7.28 -15.61 -13.39
C PHE A 188 7.00 -15.22 -14.85
N GLY A 189 7.95 -15.49 -15.74
CA GLY A 189 7.79 -15.21 -17.17
C GLY A 189 6.73 -16.10 -17.84
N ILE A 190 6.51 -17.29 -17.30
CA ILE A 190 5.46 -18.24 -17.68
C ILE A 190 4.78 -18.67 -16.38
N ASP A 191 3.45 -18.86 -16.40
CA ASP A 191 2.72 -19.29 -15.21
C ASP A 191 3.30 -20.60 -14.66
N GLU A 192 3.84 -20.55 -13.45
CA GLU A 192 4.68 -21.59 -12.87
C GLU A 192 3.85 -22.57 -12.04
N LEU A 193 4.20 -23.85 -12.13
CA LEU A 193 3.57 -24.95 -11.40
C LEU A 193 4.55 -25.65 -10.46
N ASN A 194 5.85 -25.50 -10.71
CA ASN A 194 6.89 -26.17 -9.96
C ASN A 194 7.07 -25.52 -8.58
N ALA A 195 6.78 -26.28 -7.52
CA ALA A 195 6.92 -25.84 -6.14
C ALA A 195 8.37 -25.48 -5.76
N ASP A 196 9.38 -26.11 -6.36
CA ASP A 196 10.78 -25.79 -6.10
C ASP A 196 11.15 -24.40 -6.65
N ARG A 197 10.59 -24.04 -7.80
CA ARG A 197 10.74 -22.69 -8.35
C ARG A 197 10.02 -21.65 -7.51
N HIS A 198 8.85 -21.99 -6.97
CA HIS A 198 8.16 -21.12 -6.01
C HIS A 198 9.00 -20.91 -4.73
N ARG A 199 9.59 -21.98 -4.19
CA ARG A 199 10.50 -21.90 -3.04
C ARG A 199 11.73 -21.04 -3.35
N GLY A 200 12.36 -21.23 -4.51
CA GLY A 200 13.45 -20.37 -4.97
C GLY A 200 13.07 -18.89 -5.04
N ALA A 201 11.86 -18.58 -5.53
CA ALA A 201 11.36 -17.21 -5.59
C ALA A 201 11.14 -16.61 -4.20
N LEU A 202 10.55 -17.38 -3.28
CA LEU A 202 10.36 -16.94 -1.90
C LEU A 202 11.69 -16.74 -1.16
N LEU A 203 12.67 -17.63 -1.35
CA LEU A 203 14.03 -17.45 -0.82
C LEU A 203 14.66 -16.16 -1.33
N SER A 204 14.58 -15.93 -2.65
CA SER A 204 15.11 -14.71 -3.25
C SER A 204 14.42 -13.46 -2.70
N ALA A 205 13.10 -13.48 -2.55
CA ALA A 205 12.34 -12.35 -2.01
C ALA A 205 12.66 -12.10 -0.52
N ALA A 206 12.80 -13.15 0.28
CA ALA A 206 13.13 -13.06 1.70
C ALA A 206 14.55 -12.52 1.94
N GLU A 207 15.52 -12.95 1.13
CA GLU A 207 16.89 -12.41 1.14
C GLU A 207 16.93 -10.92 0.80
N GLU A 208 16.18 -10.49 -0.23
CA GLU A 208 16.11 -9.08 -0.60
C GLU A 208 15.48 -8.24 0.51
N ILE A 209 14.37 -8.71 1.11
CA ILE A 209 13.73 -8.01 2.24
C ILE A 209 14.68 -7.94 3.44
N GLY A 210 15.33 -9.06 3.80
CA GLY A 210 16.29 -9.09 4.91
C GLY A 210 17.43 -8.10 4.71
N ALA A 211 18.06 -8.10 3.53
CA ALA A 211 19.12 -7.17 3.18
C ALA A 211 18.66 -5.71 3.23
N ARG A 212 17.48 -5.40 2.67
CA ARG A 212 16.92 -4.05 2.71
C ARG A 212 16.58 -3.59 4.12
N LEU A 213 16.01 -4.45 4.95
CA LEU A 213 15.71 -4.17 6.36
C LEU A 213 16.99 -3.82 7.13
N ARG A 214 18.06 -4.60 6.95
CA ARG A 214 19.36 -4.35 7.60
C ARG A 214 20.01 -3.07 7.09
N ALA A 215 19.91 -2.78 5.80
CA ALA A 215 20.45 -1.54 5.22
C ALA A 215 19.79 -0.26 5.77
N VAL A 216 18.52 -0.34 6.21
CA VAL A 216 17.82 0.78 6.85
C VAL A 216 17.74 0.65 8.39
N GLU A 217 18.51 -0.27 8.98
CA GLU A 217 18.55 -0.55 10.42
C GLU A 217 17.16 -0.80 11.05
N LYS A 218 16.27 -1.48 10.32
CA LYS A 218 14.93 -1.85 10.79
C LYS A 218 14.75 -3.36 10.87
N VAL A 219 13.80 -3.78 11.68
CA VAL A 219 13.29 -5.15 11.76
C VAL A 219 11.79 -5.16 11.49
N CYS A 220 11.24 -6.29 11.03
CA CYS A 220 9.81 -6.43 10.78
C CYS A 220 9.13 -7.33 11.82
N ARG A 221 7.88 -7.02 12.17
CA ARG A 221 7.07 -7.80 13.12
C ARG A 221 6.12 -8.76 12.41
N THR A 222 5.66 -8.41 11.21
CA THR A 222 4.68 -9.18 10.46
C THR A 222 5.17 -9.37 9.03
N LEU A 223 5.05 -10.59 8.51
CA LEU A 223 5.36 -10.92 7.13
C LEU A 223 4.07 -11.36 6.42
N THR A 224 3.80 -10.80 5.25
CA THR A 224 2.65 -11.14 4.42
C THR A 224 3.11 -11.73 3.09
N LEU A 225 2.59 -12.91 2.76
CA LEU A 225 2.75 -13.56 1.47
C LEU A 225 1.51 -13.32 0.62
N THR A 226 1.67 -12.72 -0.55
CA THR A 226 0.65 -12.62 -1.59
C THR A 226 1.02 -13.53 -2.76
N VAL A 227 0.11 -14.45 -3.11
CA VAL A 227 0.23 -15.33 -4.28
C VAL A 227 -0.75 -14.85 -5.33
N ARG A 228 -0.27 -14.61 -6.55
CA ARG A 228 -1.10 -14.23 -7.70
C ARG A 228 -1.16 -15.37 -8.70
N TYR A 229 -2.36 -15.76 -9.10
CA TYR A 229 -2.57 -16.89 -10.00
C TYR A 229 -2.76 -16.45 -11.47
N ALA A 230 -2.73 -17.41 -12.37
CA ALA A 230 -2.92 -17.20 -13.82
C ALA A 230 -4.28 -16.55 -14.16
N ASP A 231 -5.33 -16.84 -13.38
CA ASP A 231 -6.67 -16.25 -13.53
C ASP A 231 -6.77 -14.80 -12.99
N ARG A 232 -5.65 -14.23 -12.56
CA ARG A 232 -5.50 -12.89 -11.94
C ARG A 232 -6.11 -12.74 -10.56
N SER A 233 -6.66 -13.81 -9.98
CA SER A 233 -7.04 -13.83 -8.57
C SER A 233 -5.78 -13.84 -7.69
N SER A 234 -5.94 -13.46 -6.42
CA SER A 234 -4.84 -13.38 -5.47
C SER A 234 -5.26 -13.90 -4.10
N THR A 235 -4.36 -14.61 -3.44
CA THR A 235 -4.51 -15.01 -2.03
C THR A 235 -3.39 -14.39 -1.20
N ALA A 236 -3.76 -13.71 -0.12
CA ALA A 236 -2.80 -13.15 0.83
C ALA A 236 -2.90 -13.87 2.19
N ARG A 237 -1.74 -14.15 2.80
CA ARG A 237 -1.61 -14.69 4.16
C ARG A 237 -0.58 -13.89 4.92
N SER A 238 -0.93 -13.46 6.13
CA SER A 238 -0.03 -12.72 7.01
C SER A 238 0.30 -13.55 8.25
N ARG A 239 1.54 -13.49 8.70
CA ARG A 239 2.00 -14.09 9.96
C ARG A 239 2.79 -13.09 10.77
N THR A 240 2.38 -12.90 12.01
CA THR A 240 3.15 -12.16 13.01
C THR A 240 4.27 -13.04 13.53
N LEU A 241 5.51 -12.57 13.44
CA LEU A 241 6.70 -13.24 13.91
C LEU A 241 6.72 -13.26 15.44
N LYS A 242 7.31 -14.29 16.04
CA LYS A 242 7.47 -14.36 17.51
C LYS A 242 8.33 -13.22 18.03
N GLU A 243 9.35 -12.86 17.27
CA GLU A 243 10.27 -11.75 17.55
C GLU A 243 10.43 -10.89 16.30
N PRO A 244 10.45 -9.55 16.41
CA PRO A 244 10.77 -8.70 15.27
C PRO A 244 12.18 -9.02 14.75
N THR A 245 12.32 -9.29 13.44
CA THR A 245 13.62 -9.68 12.88
C THR A 245 13.83 -9.16 11.46
N ALA A 246 15.10 -9.04 11.09
CA ALA A 246 15.58 -8.82 9.73
C ALA A 246 16.44 -10.00 9.23
N HIS A 247 16.45 -11.13 9.95
CA HIS A 247 17.28 -12.31 9.65
C HIS A 247 16.68 -13.12 8.49
N SER A 248 17.41 -13.26 7.40
CA SER A 248 16.89 -13.81 6.14
C SER A 248 16.44 -15.28 6.25
N PRO A 249 17.16 -16.17 6.98
CA PRO A 249 16.68 -17.53 7.26
C PRO A 249 15.34 -17.58 8.00
N ALA A 250 15.15 -16.71 9.01
CA ALA A 250 13.90 -16.66 9.77
C ALA A 250 12.72 -16.17 8.90
N LEU A 251 12.97 -15.19 8.04
CA LEU A 251 11.99 -14.69 7.07
C LEU A 251 11.65 -15.78 6.03
N THR A 252 12.66 -16.47 5.51
CA THR A 252 12.50 -17.56 4.53
C THR A 252 11.70 -18.72 5.12
N GLY A 253 12.05 -19.19 6.32
CA GLY A 253 11.31 -20.27 6.99
C GLY A 253 9.85 -19.89 7.25
N THR A 254 9.59 -18.63 7.60
CA THR A 254 8.22 -18.12 7.76
C THR A 254 7.46 -18.07 6.43
N ALA A 255 8.09 -17.59 5.36
CA ALA A 255 7.51 -17.56 4.02
C ALA A 255 7.17 -18.96 3.52
N TYR A 256 8.07 -19.93 3.70
CA TYR A 256 7.82 -21.34 3.34
C TYR A 256 6.66 -21.93 4.13
N GLY A 257 6.59 -21.70 5.45
CA GLY A 257 5.48 -22.19 6.25
C GLY A 257 4.13 -21.58 5.83
N MET A 258 4.10 -20.30 5.45
CA MET A 258 2.87 -19.67 4.90
C MET A 258 2.49 -20.25 3.53
N TYR A 259 3.48 -20.48 2.67
CA TYR A 259 3.28 -21.07 1.35
C TYR A 259 2.76 -22.52 1.43
N GLU A 260 3.34 -23.34 2.30
CA GLU A 260 2.89 -24.72 2.52
C GLU A 260 1.46 -24.76 3.08
N ALA A 261 1.12 -23.86 4.01
CA ALA A 261 -0.21 -23.75 4.59
C ALA A 261 -1.29 -23.34 3.57
N LEU A 262 -0.91 -22.75 2.43
CA LEU A 262 -1.87 -22.48 1.35
C LEU A 262 -2.31 -23.76 0.62
N GLY A 263 -1.56 -24.86 0.73
CA GLY A 263 -1.93 -26.15 0.16
C GLY A 263 -2.19 -26.10 -1.35
N LEU A 264 -1.38 -25.34 -2.09
CA LEU A 264 -1.60 -25.10 -3.52
C LEU A 264 -1.50 -26.40 -4.33
N GLN A 265 -2.64 -26.99 -4.69
CA GLN A 265 -2.68 -28.17 -5.54
C GLN A 265 -2.77 -27.78 -7.01
N ARG A 266 -1.64 -27.90 -7.74
CA ARG A 266 -1.53 -27.62 -9.19
C ARG A 266 -1.98 -26.21 -9.59
N ALA A 267 -1.91 -25.25 -8.67
CA ALA A 267 -2.23 -23.86 -8.95
C ALA A 267 -1.12 -23.23 -9.80
N ARG A 268 -1.51 -22.65 -10.94
CA ARG A 268 -0.61 -21.89 -11.82
C ARG A 268 -0.35 -20.52 -11.20
N VAL A 269 0.87 -20.29 -10.73
CA VAL A 269 1.29 -19.06 -10.07
C VAL A 269 1.98 -18.15 -11.07
N ARG A 270 1.52 -16.90 -11.13
CA ARG A 270 2.09 -15.87 -12.00
C ARG A 270 3.09 -14.98 -11.27
N ALA A 271 2.88 -14.75 -9.97
CA ALA A 271 3.80 -13.97 -9.14
C ALA A 271 3.66 -14.34 -7.66
N LEU A 272 4.76 -14.19 -6.93
CA LEU A 272 4.83 -14.26 -5.47
C LEU A 272 5.37 -12.94 -4.93
N ALA A 273 4.68 -12.35 -3.95
CA ALA A 273 5.16 -11.16 -3.26
C ALA A 273 5.26 -11.42 -1.76
N LEU A 274 6.37 -11.01 -1.16
CA LEU A 274 6.55 -10.92 0.29
C LEU A 274 6.52 -9.46 0.70
N ARG A 275 5.82 -9.16 1.79
CA ARG A 275 5.75 -7.83 2.40
C ARG A 275 6.11 -7.91 3.87
N ALA A 276 7.11 -7.14 4.27
CA ALA A 276 7.50 -6.92 5.66
C ALA A 276 6.76 -5.68 6.21
N GLU A 277 5.98 -5.89 7.27
CA GLU A 277 5.16 -4.88 7.95
C GLU A 277 5.53 -4.77 9.44
N GLY A 278 5.03 -3.71 10.09
CA GLY A 278 5.31 -3.45 11.50
C GLY A 278 6.80 -3.17 11.73
N LEU A 279 7.37 -2.31 10.90
CA LEU A 279 8.80 -2.01 10.95
C LEU A 279 9.14 -1.18 12.20
N ALA A 280 10.15 -1.63 12.93
CA ALA A 280 10.69 -0.97 14.12
C ALA A 280 12.21 -0.81 14.00
N PRO A 281 12.82 0.17 14.69
CA PRO A 281 14.28 0.29 14.76
C PRO A 281 14.91 -0.99 15.34
N ALA A 282 15.97 -1.48 14.70
CA ALA A 282 16.63 -2.72 15.12
C ALA A 282 17.17 -2.63 16.56
N GLY A 283 17.65 -1.47 16.98
CA GLY A 283 18.16 -1.25 18.35
C GLY A 283 17.09 -1.31 19.46
N GLN A 284 15.80 -1.28 19.11
CA GLN A 284 14.68 -1.42 20.05
C GLN A 284 14.04 -2.82 20.01
N ALA A 285 14.55 -3.70 19.15
CA ALA A 285 14.02 -5.04 18.99
C ALA A 285 14.60 -5.96 20.07
N SER A 286 13.75 -6.53 20.91
CA SER A 286 14.15 -7.60 21.82
C SER A 286 14.30 -8.90 21.03
N HIS A 287 15.50 -9.44 21.01
CA HIS A 287 15.83 -10.76 20.46
C HIS A 287 16.23 -11.67 21.61
N GLN A 288 15.66 -12.88 21.66
CA GLN A 288 16.14 -13.90 22.57
C GLN A 288 17.44 -14.50 22.03
N LEU A 289 18.56 -14.19 22.69
CA LEU A 289 19.85 -14.81 22.38
C LEU A 289 19.72 -16.33 22.50
N THR A 290 20.10 -17.03 21.45
CA THR A 290 20.21 -18.50 21.45
C THR A 290 21.67 -18.86 21.70
N PHE A 291 21.92 -19.89 22.51
CA PHE A 291 23.27 -20.44 22.72
C PHE A 291 23.79 -21.28 21.54
N ASP A 292 23.09 -21.26 20.40
CA ASP A 292 23.45 -22.00 19.21
C ASP A 292 24.45 -21.18 18.37
N PRO A 293 25.72 -21.64 18.27
CA PRO A 293 26.74 -20.94 17.48
C PRO A 293 26.44 -20.95 15.97
N ALA A 294 25.49 -21.77 15.49
CA ALA A 294 25.11 -21.77 14.08
C ALA A 294 24.36 -20.49 13.69
N ASP A 295 23.39 -20.03 14.48
CA ASP A 295 22.61 -18.80 14.19
C ASP A 295 23.52 -17.58 14.16
N GLU A 296 24.45 -17.48 15.12
CA GLU A 296 25.41 -16.38 15.20
C GLU A 296 26.35 -16.36 13.99
N LYS A 297 26.84 -17.54 13.56
CA LYS A 297 27.67 -17.64 12.34
C LYS A 297 26.91 -17.16 11.11
N VAL A 298 25.64 -17.56 10.95
CA VAL A 298 24.84 -17.15 9.78
C VAL A 298 24.63 -15.64 9.78
N ARG A 299 24.38 -15.01 10.93
CA ARG A 299 24.27 -13.54 11.03
C ARG A 299 25.56 -12.82 10.63
N ARG A 300 26.72 -13.30 11.11
CA ARG A 300 28.01 -12.74 10.67
C ARG A 300 28.23 -12.90 9.16
N ILE A 301 27.78 -14.02 8.59
CA ILE A 301 27.81 -14.23 7.14
C ILE A 301 26.90 -13.23 6.42
N GLU A 302 25.70 -12.97 6.93
CA GLU A 302 24.79 -11.96 6.36
C GLU A 302 25.42 -10.56 6.37
N GLU A 303 26.03 -10.14 7.47
CA GLU A 303 26.72 -8.84 7.56
C GLU A 303 27.89 -8.73 6.57
N VAL A 304 28.66 -9.80 6.39
CA VAL A 304 29.75 -9.85 5.39
C VAL A 304 29.18 -9.82 3.98
N ALA A 305 28.12 -10.60 3.71
CA ALA A 305 27.45 -10.65 2.43
C ALA A 305 26.85 -9.29 2.06
N ASP A 306 26.23 -8.59 3.01
CA ASP A 306 25.66 -7.27 2.79
C ASP A 306 26.75 -6.22 2.50
N ARG A 307 27.89 -6.27 3.20
CA ARG A 307 29.04 -5.42 2.86
C ARG A 307 29.59 -5.71 1.45
N ALA A 308 29.66 -6.97 1.06
CA ALA A 308 30.06 -7.36 -0.28
C ALA A 308 29.05 -6.87 -1.34
N ARG A 309 27.74 -7.01 -1.09
CA ARG A 309 26.67 -6.52 -1.98
C ARG A 309 26.68 -5.01 -2.11
N ALA A 310 26.96 -4.27 -1.04
CA ALA A 310 27.07 -2.82 -1.06
C ALA A 310 28.24 -2.33 -1.95
N LYS A 311 29.36 -3.07 -1.97
CA LYS A 311 30.56 -2.70 -2.73
C LYS A 311 30.55 -3.20 -4.19
N PHE A 312 30.03 -4.40 -4.43
CA PHE A 312 30.14 -5.09 -5.72
C PHE A 312 28.78 -5.32 -6.41
N GLY A 313 27.70 -4.81 -5.82
CA GLY A 313 26.34 -4.93 -6.35
C GLY A 313 25.57 -6.13 -5.81
N PRO A 314 24.25 -6.17 -6.04
CA PRO A 314 23.34 -7.13 -5.39
C PRO A 314 23.64 -8.59 -5.73
N ARG A 315 24.28 -8.88 -6.88
CA ARG A 315 24.64 -10.24 -7.32
C ARG A 315 25.98 -10.74 -6.78
N ALA A 316 26.70 -9.95 -5.98
CA ALA A 316 28.03 -10.31 -5.51
C ALA A 316 28.02 -11.55 -4.60
N VAL A 317 27.00 -11.69 -3.75
CA VAL A 317 26.80 -12.85 -2.88
C VAL A 317 25.33 -13.21 -2.86
N MET A 318 25.03 -14.44 -3.27
CA MET A 318 23.69 -15.02 -3.35
C MET A 318 23.67 -16.45 -2.80
N PRO A 319 22.54 -16.90 -2.23
CA PRO A 319 22.39 -18.29 -1.80
C PRO A 319 22.71 -19.27 -2.94
N GLY A 320 23.47 -20.32 -2.65
CA GLY A 320 23.86 -21.33 -3.65
C GLY A 320 22.66 -21.98 -4.37
N ALA A 321 21.53 -22.13 -3.66
CA ALA A 321 20.28 -22.63 -4.24
C ALA A 321 19.72 -21.75 -5.40
N LEU A 322 20.15 -20.49 -5.48
CA LEU A 322 19.72 -19.56 -6.53
C LEU A 322 20.74 -19.43 -7.67
N ALA A 323 21.95 -19.99 -7.52
CA ALA A 323 23.02 -19.89 -8.51
C ALA A 323 22.79 -20.76 -9.76
N VAL A 324 21.92 -21.78 -9.67
CA VAL A 324 21.63 -22.75 -10.75
C VAL A 324 20.28 -22.47 -11.42
N ALA A 325 19.50 -21.51 -10.90
CA ALA A 325 18.16 -21.21 -11.38
C ALA A 325 18.19 -20.20 -12.55
N ASP A 326 18.56 -20.68 -13.75
CA ASP A 326 18.40 -19.93 -15.00
C ASP A 326 16.93 -19.56 -15.20
N GLY A 327 16.58 -18.31 -14.88
CA GLY A 327 15.24 -17.75 -15.09
C GLY A 327 14.62 -17.01 -13.91
N LEU A 328 15.20 -17.06 -12.70
CA LEU A 328 14.78 -16.16 -11.62
C LEU A 328 15.54 -14.84 -11.72
N SER A 329 14.83 -13.75 -11.96
CA SER A 329 15.41 -12.41 -11.91
C SER A 329 15.80 -12.07 -10.46
N TRP A 330 17.10 -12.14 -10.15
CA TRP A 330 17.67 -11.49 -8.97
C TRP A 330 17.57 -9.96 -9.15
N PRO A 331 17.32 -9.15 -8.10
CA PRO A 331 17.21 -7.71 -8.25
C PRO A 331 18.43 -7.14 -8.97
N THR A 332 18.20 -6.54 -10.12
CA THR A 332 19.13 -5.57 -10.73
C THR A 332 19.08 -4.30 -9.88
N ALA A 333 20.25 -3.70 -9.64
CA ALA A 333 20.33 -2.42 -8.95
C ALA A 333 19.40 -1.40 -9.65
N ALA A 334 18.50 -0.80 -8.89
CA ALA A 334 17.82 0.44 -9.24
C ALA A 334 18.66 1.60 -8.73
#